data_AF-A0A6I4TEP4-F1
#
_entry.id   AF-A0A6I4TEP4-F1
#
_cell.length_a   1.000
_cell.length_b   1.000
_cell.length_c   1.000
_cell.angle_alpha   90.00
_cell.angle_beta   90.00
_cell.angle_gamma   90.00
#
_symmetry.space_group_name_H-M   'P 1'
#
loop_
_entity.id
_entity.type
_entity.pdbx_description
1 polymer ?
#
loop_
_entity_poly.entity_id
_entity_poly.type
_entity_poly.pdbx_seq_one_letter_code
_entity_poly.pdbx_strand_id
1 'polypeptide(L)'
;MGSFSIWHWLIVLLIVLVLFGRGRVAEIMGDFGKGIKSFKAGMNEDDAAAAKPGTPAPTQRLERPHHDAKPAGETVPEAAAAEPRDRA
;
A
#
# COMPACT_ATOMS: atom_id res chain seq x y z
N MET A 1 34.20 8.95 32.05
CA MET A 1 34.56 8.59 30.66
C MET A 1 33.26 8.43 29.89
N GLY A 2 32.59 9.56 29.60
CA GLY A 2 31.27 9.61 28.94
C GLY A 2 31.44 9.42 27.45
N SER A 3 31.59 8.16 27.05
CA SER A 3 31.68 7.72 25.67
C SER A 3 30.52 8.30 24.85
N PHE A 4 30.89 9.24 23.97
CA PHE A 4 30.13 9.67 22.79
C PHE A 4 28.70 10.15 23.09
N SER A 5 28.63 11.41 23.53
CA SER A 5 27.41 12.24 23.63
C SER A 5 26.43 11.96 22.49
N ILE A 6 25.13 11.94 22.79
CA ILE A 6 24.02 11.75 21.83
C ILE A 6 24.18 12.62 20.57
N TRP A 7 24.81 13.80 20.72
CA TRP A 7 25.19 14.69 19.63
C TRP A 7 26.11 14.06 18.58
N HIS A 8 27.07 13.22 18.97
CA HIS A 8 27.95 12.52 18.05
C HIS A 8 27.16 11.53 17.17
N TRP A 9 26.25 10.76 17.77
CA TRP A 9 25.44 9.80 17.05
C TRP A 9 24.52 10.46 16.02
N LEU A 10 23.96 11.65 16.30
CA LEU A 10 23.20 12.41 15.31
C LEU A 10 24.05 12.82 14.09
N ILE A 11 25.28 13.29 14.33
CA ILE A 11 26.20 13.70 13.27
C ILE A 11 26.62 12.50 12.41
N VAL A 12 26.92 11.36 13.05
CA VAL A 12 27.25 10.12 12.33
C VAL A 12 26.06 9.64 11.49
N LEU A 13 24.84 9.68 12.02
CA LEU A 13 23.63 9.29 11.28
C LEU A 13 23.42 10.17 10.04
N LEU A 14 23.68 11.47 10.17
CA LEU A 14 23.60 12.42 9.06
C LEU A 14 24.61 12.05 7.96
N ILE A 15 25.86 11.80 8.32
CA ILE A 15 26.93 11.46 7.37
C ILE A 15 26.59 10.14 6.66
N VAL A 16 26.14 9.12 7.40
CA VAL A 16 25.71 7.84 6.81
C VAL A 16 24.55 8.05 5.83
N LEU A 17 23.55 8.86 6.19
CA LEU A 17 22.43 9.15 5.29
C LEU A 17 22.87 9.88 4.02
N VAL A 18 23.90 10.75 4.09
CA VAL A 18 24.46 11.44 2.93
C VAL A 18 25.28 10.50 2.05
N LEU A 19 26.13 9.64 2.63
CA LEU A 19 26.93 8.67 1.86
C LEU A 19 26.08 7.59 1.18
N PHE A 20 25.11 7.04 1.91
CA PHE A 20 24.24 5.98 1.40
C PHE A 20 23.04 6.53 0.62
N GLY A 21 22.70 7.80 0.82
CA GLY A 21 21.55 8.46 0.21
C GLY A 21 20.20 8.01 0.82
N ARG A 22 19.18 8.86 0.68
CA ARG A 22 17.84 8.61 1.23
C ARG A 22 17.13 7.40 0.59
N GLY A 23 17.41 7.12 -0.69
CA GLY A 23 16.79 6.01 -1.42
C GLY A 23 17.20 4.64 -0.87
N ARG A 24 18.50 4.42 -0.67
CA ARG A 24 19.03 3.13 -0.22
C ARG A 24 18.69 2.84 1.25
N VAL A 25 18.76 3.86 2.11
CA VAL A 25 18.39 3.72 3.53
C VAL A 25 16.89 3.43 3.68
N ALA A 26 16.02 4.07 2.90
CA ALA A 26 14.58 3.84 2.97
C ALA A 26 14.16 2.44 2.45
N GLU A 27 14.80 1.97 1.38
CA GLU A 27 14.56 0.63 0.82
C GLU A 27 14.93 -0.45 1.85
N ILE A 28 16.12 -0.35 2.43
CA ILE A 28 16.61 -1.26 3.47
C ILE A 28 15.71 -1.15 4.73
N MET A 29 15.48 0.05 5.26
CA MET A 29 14.62 0.21 6.44
C MET A 29 13.17 -0.25 6.20
N GLY A 30 12.68 -0.21 4.97
CA GLY A 30 11.37 -0.75 4.60
C GLY A 30 11.32 -2.27 4.73
N ASP A 31 12.31 -2.99 4.22
CA ASP A 31 12.35 -4.45 4.29
C ASP A 31 12.69 -4.96 5.69
N PHE A 32 13.59 -4.28 6.40
CA PHE A 32 13.85 -4.53 7.81
C PHE A 32 12.62 -4.23 8.68
N GLY A 33 11.89 -3.15 8.40
CA GLY A 33 10.67 -2.78 9.11
C GLY A 33 9.54 -3.81 8.95
N LYS A 34 9.38 -4.39 7.76
CA LYS A 34 8.42 -5.49 7.52
C LYS A 34 8.81 -6.74 8.32
N GLY A 35 10.08 -7.13 8.29
CA GLY A 35 10.58 -8.30 9.05
C GLY A 35 10.38 -8.14 10.56
N ILE A 36 10.73 -6.98 11.12
CA ILE A 36 10.53 -6.68 12.55
C ILE A 36 9.03 -6.61 12.90
N LYS A 37 8.18 -6.08 12.01
CA LYS A 37 6.72 -6.03 12.22
C LYS A 37 6.12 -7.43 12.26
N SER A 38 6.50 -8.32 11.35
CA SER A 38 6.04 -9.72 11.36
C SER A 38 6.57 -10.50 12.56
N PHE A 39 7.82 -10.25 12.97
CA PHE A 39 8.38 -10.84 14.19
C PHE A 39 7.63 -10.36 15.45
N LYS A 40 7.32 -9.06 15.53
CA LYS A 40 6.55 -8.52 16.65
C LYS A 40 5.09 -8.97 16.63
N ALA A 41 4.47 -9.12 15.46
CA ALA A 41 3.13 -9.66 15.31
C ALA A 41 3.09 -11.12 15.79
N GLY A 42 3.98 -11.98 15.29
CA GLY A 42 4.06 -13.39 15.73
C GLY A 42 4.31 -13.53 17.23
N MET A 43 5.21 -12.72 17.80
CA MET A 43 5.48 -12.74 19.24
C MET A 43 4.34 -12.14 20.08
N ASN A 44 3.51 -11.26 19.51
CA ASN A 44 2.26 -10.82 20.15
C ASN A 44 1.11 -11.81 19.94
N GLU A 45 1.11 -12.61 18.87
CA GLU A 45 0.11 -13.66 18.63
C GLU A 45 0.26 -14.81 19.64
N ASP A 46 1.49 -15.13 20.03
CA ASP A 46 1.77 -16.07 21.13
C ASP A 46 1.25 -15.55 22.49
N ASP A 47 1.24 -14.23 22.70
CA ASP A 47 0.74 -13.57 23.93
C ASP A 47 -0.78 -13.27 23.86
N ALA A 48 -1.31 -13.01 22.65
CA ALA A 48 -2.68 -12.58 22.36
C ALA A 48 -3.59 -13.70 21.82
N ALA A 49 -3.18 -14.97 21.83
CA ALA A 49 -4.08 -16.11 21.65
C ALA A 49 -5.20 -16.15 22.71
N ALA A 50 -5.12 -15.33 23.77
CA ALA A 50 -6.20 -15.06 24.73
C ALA A 50 -7.17 -13.92 24.32
N ALA A 51 -6.91 -13.12 23.28
CA ALA A 51 -7.74 -11.95 22.93
C ALA A 51 -7.66 -11.54 21.45
N LYS A 52 -8.26 -12.35 20.55
CA LYS A 52 -8.93 -12.06 19.25
C LYS A 52 -8.49 -10.87 18.33
N PRO A 53 -8.69 -11.03 16.99
CA PRO A 53 -7.81 -10.59 15.93
C PRO A 53 -8.06 -9.15 15.46
N GLY A 54 -6.98 -8.42 15.17
CA GLY A 54 -7.06 -7.04 14.70
C GLY A 54 -5.93 -6.69 13.75
N THR A 55 -6.09 -7.02 12.47
CA THR A 55 -5.44 -6.25 11.41
C THR A 55 -6.12 -4.89 11.32
N PRO A 56 -5.36 -3.79 11.39
CA PRO A 56 -5.50 -2.81 10.31
C PRO A 56 -4.12 -2.25 9.93
N ALA A 57 -3.65 -2.56 8.74
CA ALA A 57 -2.67 -1.72 8.05
C ALA A 57 -3.42 -0.94 6.95
N PRO A 58 -3.50 0.40 7.02
CA PRO A 58 -4.26 1.20 6.08
C PRO A 58 -3.47 1.48 4.79
N THR A 59 -4.21 1.56 3.68
CA THR A 59 -3.89 2.40 2.51
C THR A 59 -2.81 1.90 1.53
N GLN A 60 -3.18 0.94 0.67
CA GLN A 60 -2.89 1.02 -0.76
C GLN A 60 -4.16 1.44 -1.52
N ARG A 61 -4.69 2.62 -1.16
CA ARG A 61 -5.68 3.38 -1.92
C ARG A 61 -5.04 4.66 -2.46
N LEU A 62 -3.86 4.51 -3.06
CA LEU A 62 -3.36 5.34 -4.15
C LEU A 62 -3.16 4.29 -5.25
N GLU A 63 -4.20 3.96 -5.99
CA GLU A 63 -4.40 4.52 -7.33
C GLU A 63 -5.90 4.66 -7.59
N ARG A 64 -6.40 5.90 -7.56
CA ARG A 64 -7.63 6.25 -8.27
C ARG A 64 -7.24 6.89 -9.61
N PRO A 65 -7.26 6.15 -10.72
CA PRO A 65 -7.82 6.68 -11.96
C PRO A 65 -9.32 6.43 -11.88
N HIS A 66 -10.07 7.41 -11.36
CA HIS A 66 -11.48 7.52 -11.74
C HIS A 66 -11.50 7.84 -13.24
N HIS A 67 -11.63 6.80 -14.05
CA HIS A 67 -12.32 6.91 -15.32
C HIS A 67 -13.39 5.83 -15.36
N ASP A 68 -14.34 5.93 -14.43
CA ASP A 68 -15.68 5.40 -14.60
C ASP A 68 -16.37 6.22 -15.71
N ALA A 69 -15.97 5.99 -16.96
CA ALA A 69 -16.85 6.22 -18.08
C ALA A 69 -17.92 5.14 -18.03
N LYS A 70 -19.02 5.47 -17.35
CA LYS A 70 -20.41 5.06 -17.59
C LYS A 70 -20.62 3.58 -18.05
N PRO A 71 -21.25 2.72 -17.22
CA PRO A 71 -21.72 1.42 -17.68
C PRO A 71 -22.91 1.66 -18.62
N ALA A 72 -22.68 1.53 -19.92
CA ALA A 72 -23.74 1.49 -20.92
C ALA A 72 -23.25 0.75 -22.18
N GLY A 73 -22.66 -0.43 -21.98
CA GLY A 73 -22.59 -1.45 -23.01
C GLY A 73 -23.81 -2.36 -22.87
N GLU A 74 -24.92 -1.98 -23.49
CA GLU A 74 -26.03 -2.82 -24.02
C GLU A 74 -27.27 -1.95 -24.28
N THR A 75 -27.13 -0.95 -25.13
CA THR A 75 -28.21 -0.55 -26.03
C THR A 75 -27.57 -0.49 -27.42
N VAL A 76 -27.41 -1.66 -28.03
CA VAL A 76 -27.19 -1.72 -29.47
C VAL A 76 -28.46 -1.12 -30.10
N PRO A 77 -28.35 -0.10 -30.94
CA PRO A 77 -29.48 0.50 -31.61
C PRO A 77 -30.07 -0.53 -32.58
N GLU A 78 -31.20 -1.12 -32.20
CA GLU A 78 -32.10 -1.79 -33.14
C GLU A 78 -32.77 -0.72 -34.01
N ALA A 79 -32.01 -0.27 -34.99
CA ALA A 79 -32.46 0.53 -36.11
C ALA A 79 -31.73 0.04 -37.36
N ALA A 80 -32.20 -1.09 -37.92
CA ALA A 80 -32.23 -1.39 -39.36
C ALA A 80 -32.40 -2.90 -39.64
N ALA A 81 -33.64 -3.38 -39.68
CA ALA A 81 -34.03 -4.50 -40.53
C ALA A 81 -35.55 -4.46 -40.76
N ALA A 82 -35.94 -4.56 -42.04
CA ALA A 82 -37.22 -4.92 -42.62
C ALA A 82 -38.31 -5.45 -41.64
N GLU A 83 -39.58 -5.04 -41.69
CA GLU A 83 -40.46 -5.23 -42.85
C GLU A 83 -41.85 -4.60 -42.53
N PRO A 84 -42.53 -3.96 -43.49
CA PRO A 84 -43.83 -3.32 -43.27
C PRO A 84 -44.97 -4.34 -43.22
N ARG A 85 -45.78 -4.25 -42.16
CA ARG A 85 -47.24 -4.43 -42.14
C ARG A 85 -47.83 -5.40 -43.18
N ASP A 86 -47.77 -6.70 -42.88
CA ASP A 86 -48.74 -7.66 -43.41
C ASP A 86 -50.01 -7.59 -42.54
N ARG A 87 -50.99 -6.81 -42.99
CA ARG A 87 -52.35 -6.73 -42.45
C ARG A 87 -53.31 -6.46 -43.60
N ALA A 88 -53.69 -7.52 -44.31
CA ALA A 88 -54.83 -7.60 -45.19
C ALA A 88 -55.61 -8.87 -44.87
#